data_AF-A0A1I8CDG0-F1
#
_entry.id   AF-A0A1I8CDG0-F1
#
_cell.length_a   1.000
_cell.length_b   1.000
_cell.length_c   1.000
_cell.angle_alpha   90.00
_cell.angle_beta   90.00
_cell.angle_gamma   90.00
#
_symmetry.space_group_name_H-M   'P 1'
#
loop_
_entity.id
_entity.type
_entity.pdbx_description
1 polymer ?
#
loop_
_entity_poly.entity_id
_entity_poly.type
_entity_poly.pdbx_seq_one_letter_code
_entity_poly.pdbx_strand_id
1 'polypeptide(L)'
;MNDQLNLPTKPRVVAHDYLDLESCLAIAQVYNCHVSSHAPQDAFTVLGITLPIHDDDDTDMEEDKGFDILVPLYAIEPLNKYVNFYLPDWLTSFALETYQANPDILCLYLIERYFYTVGLYFANISQREEGEKMIKILIYLYTYRLKKFITFAQNSEENHPQQLTWHEKVLFDKVRTSAKAFNDWWKNAKPGSRRRKYPGE
;
A
#
# COMPACT_ATOMS: atom_id res chain seq x y z
N MET A 1 -5.68 42.31 -22.97
CA MET A 1 -6.28 41.00 -23.30
C MET A 1 -5.15 40.12 -23.80
N ASN A 2 -4.63 39.24 -22.94
CA ASN A 2 -3.62 38.25 -23.29
C ASN A 2 -4.27 36.87 -23.17
N ASP A 3 -4.88 36.41 -24.27
CA ASP A 3 -5.30 35.03 -24.42
C ASP A 3 -4.06 34.18 -24.65
N GLN A 4 -3.39 33.79 -23.56
CA GLN A 4 -2.46 32.68 -23.63
C GLN A 4 -3.29 31.41 -23.80
N LEU A 5 -3.32 30.91 -25.03
CA LEU A 5 -3.89 29.63 -25.40
C LEU A 5 -3.45 28.55 -24.41
N ASN A 6 -4.42 28.01 -23.68
CA ASN A 6 -4.30 26.77 -22.93
C ASN A 6 -3.82 25.67 -23.88
N LEU A 7 -2.52 25.43 -23.91
CA LEU A 7 -1.95 24.24 -24.54
C LEU A 7 -2.62 23.02 -23.88
N PRO A 8 -3.11 22.04 -24.66
CA PRO A 8 -3.66 20.83 -24.09
C PRO A 8 -2.57 20.18 -23.24
N THR A 9 -2.78 20.18 -21.92
CA THR A 9 -1.95 19.45 -20.98
C THR A 9 -1.82 18.03 -21.48
N LYS A 10 -0.59 17.59 -21.74
CA LYS A 10 -0.24 16.21 -22.10
C LYS A 10 -1.07 15.27 -21.22
N PRO A 11 -1.80 14.29 -21.79
CA PRO A 11 -2.64 13.41 -20.99
C PRO A 11 -1.78 12.84 -19.86
N ARG A 12 -2.17 13.12 -18.62
CA ARG A 12 -1.51 12.51 -17.46
C ARG A 12 -1.60 11.01 -17.70
N VAL A 13 -0.46 10.34 -17.77
CA VAL A 13 -0.42 8.89 -17.82
C VAL A 13 -1.07 8.43 -16.51
N VAL A 14 -2.29 7.92 -16.64
CA VAL A 14 -3.03 7.37 -15.49
C VAL A 14 -2.25 6.15 -15.04
N ALA A 15 -1.88 6.12 -13.77
CA ALA A 15 -1.16 4.99 -13.20
C ALA A 15 -2.00 3.71 -13.39
N HIS A 16 -1.33 2.58 -13.62
CA HIS A 16 -2.00 1.32 -13.96
C HIS A 16 -2.97 0.83 -12.86
N ASP A 17 -2.78 1.31 -11.64
CA ASP A 17 -3.53 1.03 -10.41
C ASP A 17 -4.64 2.05 -10.11
N TYR A 18 -4.86 3.07 -10.95
CA TYR A 18 -5.86 4.12 -10.68
C TYR A 18 -7.29 3.58 -10.51
N LEU A 19 -7.64 2.50 -11.22
CA LEU A 19 -8.94 1.83 -11.12
C LEU A 19 -8.87 0.53 -10.31
N ASP A 20 -7.72 0.22 -9.70
CA ASP A 20 -7.59 -0.95 -8.85
C ASP A 20 -8.25 -0.65 -7.49
N LEU A 21 -9.38 -1.31 -7.23
CA LEU A 21 -10.17 -1.10 -6.02
C LEU A 21 -9.36 -1.34 -4.75
N GLU A 22 -8.44 -2.30 -4.76
CA GLU A 22 -7.65 -2.65 -3.58
C GLU A 22 -6.58 -1.58 -3.31
N SER A 23 -5.98 -1.03 -4.36
CA SER A 23 -5.15 0.18 -4.25
C SER A 23 -5.94 1.39 -3.74
N CYS A 24 -7.17 1.60 -4.24
CA CYS A 24 -8.05 2.67 -3.74
C CYS A 24 -8.38 2.50 -2.25
N LEU A 25 -8.68 1.27 -1.81
CA LEU A 25 -8.95 0.96 -0.42
C LEU A 25 -7.72 1.17 0.47
N ALA A 26 -6.53 0.79 -0.01
CA ALA A 26 -5.27 1.01 0.70
C ALA A 26 -5.00 2.50 0.94
N ILE A 27 -5.08 3.33 -0.11
CA ILE A 27 -4.79 4.76 0.02
C ILE A 27 -5.91 5.56 0.69
N ALA A 28 -7.11 4.98 0.83
CA ALA A 28 -8.21 5.58 1.60
C ALA A 28 -8.06 5.39 3.12
N GLN A 29 -7.14 4.53 3.58
CA GLN A 29 -6.82 4.39 5.00
C GLN A 29 -6.31 5.72 5.57
N VAL A 30 -6.67 6.01 6.82
CA VAL A 30 -6.33 7.26 7.50
C VAL A 30 -5.12 7.09 8.40
N TYR A 31 -4.25 8.10 8.45
CA TYR A 31 -3.01 8.10 9.21
C TYR A 31 -2.85 9.38 10.02
N ASN A 32 -2.16 9.27 11.16
CA ASN A 32 -1.87 10.39 12.03
C ASN A 32 -0.98 11.40 11.28
N CYS A 33 -1.42 12.64 11.25
CA CYS A 33 -0.66 13.74 10.70
C CYS A 33 -0.80 14.98 11.60
N HIS A 34 0.26 15.77 11.65
CA HIS A 34 0.28 17.07 12.28
C HIS A 34 -0.06 18.16 11.26
N VAL A 35 -1.02 19.02 11.60
CA VAL A 35 -1.47 20.11 10.72
C VAL A 35 -1.13 21.44 11.34
N SER A 36 -0.52 22.31 10.54
CA SER A 36 -0.21 23.68 10.97
C SER A 36 -1.49 24.44 11.36
N SER A 37 -1.43 25.22 12.43
CA SER A 37 -2.51 26.15 12.85
C SER A 37 -2.96 27.12 11.75
N HIS A 38 -2.12 27.41 10.77
CA HIS A 38 -2.42 28.30 9.65
C HIS A 38 -3.03 27.59 8.44
N ALA A 39 -3.34 26.29 8.57
CA ALA A 39 -3.93 25.52 7.49
C ALA A 39 -5.36 26.01 7.19
N PRO A 40 -5.71 26.23 5.90
CA PRO A 40 -7.04 26.73 5.53
C PRO A 40 -8.11 25.66 5.76
N GLN A 41 -9.16 25.99 6.52
CA GLN A 41 -10.28 25.08 6.84
C GLN A 41 -10.90 24.42 5.59
N ASP A 42 -11.03 25.19 4.52
CA ASP A 42 -11.66 24.74 3.26
C ASP A 42 -10.93 23.56 2.63
N ALA A 43 -9.60 23.49 2.77
CA ALA A 43 -8.79 22.40 2.22
C ALA A 43 -9.10 21.05 2.87
N PHE A 44 -9.54 21.07 4.13
CA PHE A 44 -9.85 19.88 4.93
C PHE A 44 -11.35 19.56 4.92
N THR A 45 -12.19 20.57 4.71
CA THR A 45 -13.65 20.41 4.62
C THR A 45 -14.04 19.47 3.48
N VAL A 46 -13.32 19.50 2.35
CA VAL A 46 -13.53 18.58 1.21
C VAL A 46 -13.27 17.12 1.61
N LEU A 47 -12.41 16.89 2.59
CA LEU A 47 -12.12 15.56 3.15
C LEU A 47 -13.08 15.16 4.28
N GLY A 48 -14.06 16.00 4.61
CA GLY A 48 -14.94 15.81 5.76
C GLY A 48 -14.25 16.00 7.11
N ILE A 49 -13.08 16.65 7.13
CA ILE A 49 -12.30 16.91 8.34
C ILE A 49 -12.60 18.33 8.80
N THR A 50 -12.97 18.48 10.07
CA THR A 50 -13.12 19.79 10.72
C THR A 50 -11.89 20.05 11.57
N LEU A 51 -11.08 21.05 11.22
CA LEU A 51 -9.96 21.44 12.08
C LEU A 51 -10.48 22.19 13.31
N PRO A 52 -9.80 22.06 14.47
CA PRO A 52 -10.07 22.89 15.63
C PRO A 52 -9.87 24.38 15.30
N ILE A 53 -10.73 25.24 15.86
CA ILE A 53 -10.58 26.70 15.76
C ILE A 53 -9.56 27.12 16.83
N HIS A 54 -8.50 27.82 16.43
CA HIS A 54 -7.64 28.54 17.37
C HIS A 54 -8.33 29.85 17.76
N ASP A 55 -8.56 30.05 19.05
CA ASP A 55 -8.91 31.37 19.58
C ASP A 55 -7.60 32.18 19.70
N ASP A 56 -7.49 33.27 18.92
CA ASP A 56 -6.29 34.11 18.72
C ASP A 56 -5.89 34.99 19.94
N ASP A 57 -6.20 34.58 21.18
CA ASP A 57 -6.05 35.46 22.36
C ASP A 57 -4.74 35.31 23.16
N ASP A 58 -3.84 34.38 22.80
CA ASP A 58 -2.55 34.23 23.49
C ASP A 58 -1.37 34.66 22.61
N THR A 59 -1.03 35.94 22.76
CA THR A 59 0.32 36.49 22.56
C THR A 59 1.33 35.68 23.36
N ASP A 60 2.13 34.86 22.69
CA ASP A 60 3.57 34.66 22.97
C ASP A 60 4.16 33.71 21.91
N MET A 61 5.41 33.99 21.53
CA MET A 61 6.20 33.24 20.56
C MET A 61 6.39 31.78 21.00
N GLU A 62 6.22 30.80 20.10
CA GLU A 62 7.05 29.60 19.95
C GLU A 62 6.52 28.69 18.82
N GLU A 63 7.43 27.90 18.26
CA GLU A 63 7.29 27.03 17.09
C GLU A 63 6.18 25.97 17.27
N ASP A 64 5.52 25.57 16.17
CA ASP A 64 4.58 24.43 16.08
C ASP A 64 3.24 24.48 16.85
N LYS A 65 2.52 25.61 16.83
CA LYS A 65 1.06 25.57 17.07
C LYS A 65 0.39 24.82 15.91
N GLY A 66 -0.10 23.62 16.16
CA GLY A 66 -0.79 22.78 15.20
C GLY A 66 -1.58 21.67 15.90
N PHE A 67 -2.29 20.87 15.12
CA PHE A 67 -3.19 19.84 15.64
C PHE A 67 -2.93 18.49 14.98
N ASP A 68 -2.98 17.42 15.77
CA ASP A 68 -2.92 16.07 15.25
C ASP A 68 -4.30 15.63 14.78
N ILE A 69 -4.39 15.20 13.53
CA ILE A 69 -5.62 14.70 12.91
C ILE A 69 -5.34 13.40 12.14
N LEU A 70 -6.43 12.74 11.74
CA LEU A 70 -6.38 11.60 10.84
C LEU A 70 -6.63 12.05 9.40
N VAL A 71 -5.66 11.84 8.52
CA VAL A 71 -5.75 12.20 7.10
C VAL A 71 -5.70 10.94 6.24
N PRO A 72 -6.58 10.78 5.25
CA PRO A 72 -6.46 9.70 4.26
C PRO A 72 -5.11 9.77 3.54
N LEU A 73 -4.46 8.62 3.34
CA LEU A 73 -3.13 8.54 2.74
C LEU A 73 -3.04 9.27 1.39
N TYR A 74 -4.05 9.11 0.53
CA TYR A 74 -4.11 9.80 -0.78
C TYR A 74 -4.08 11.33 -0.69
N ALA A 75 -4.45 11.91 0.46
CA ALA A 75 -4.57 13.34 0.65
C ALA A 75 -3.32 13.97 1.28
N ILE A 76 -2.39 13.15 1.80
CA ILE A 76 -1.18 13.65 2.47
C ILE A 76 -0.27 14.40 1.50
N GLU A 77 0.03 13.83 0.33
CA GLU A 77 0.90 14.48 -0.66
C GLU A 77 0.32 15.80 -1.19
N PRO A 78 -0.97 15.87 -1.62
CA PRO A 78 -1.59 17.12 -2.03
C PRO A 78 -1.60 18.21 -0.94
N LEU A 79 -1.61 17.82 0.34
CA LEU A 79 -1.67 18.72 1.48
C LEU A 79 -0.32 18.94 2.17
N ASN A 80 0.79 18.49 1.58
CA ASN A 80 2.13 18.53 2.20
C ASN A 80 2.60 19.91 2.65
N LYS A 81 2.00 20.99 2.14
CA LYS A 81 2.26 22.37 2.57
C LYS A 81 1.72 22.68 3.97
N TYR A 82 0.70 21.95 4.39
CA TYR A 82 -0.04 22.20 5.63
C TYR A 82 0.04 21.02 6.61
N VAL A 83 0.43 19.85 6.10
CA VAL A 83 0.36 18.57 6.79
C VAL A 83 1.73 17.92 6.81
N ASN A 84 2.22 17.61 8.00
CA ASN A 84 3.35 16.71 8.23
C ASN A 84 2.80 15.36 8.69
N PHE A 85 3.15 14.28 8.03
CA PHE A 85 2.68 12.95 8.43
C PHE A 85 3.61 12.31 9.46
N TYR A 86 3.04 11.46 10.31
CA TYR A 86 3.82 10.54 11.14
C TYR A 86 3.94 9.19 10.43
N LEU A 87 5.16 8.65 10.38
CA LEU A 87 5.34 7.28 9.92
C LEU A 87 4.68 6.31 10.90
N PRO A 88 3.91 5.33 10.42
CA PRO A 88 3.42 4.24 11.27
C PRO A 88 4.58 3.50 11.95
N ASP A 89 4.35 2.98 13.16
CA ASP A 89 5.38 2.28 13.95
C ASP A 89 6.10 1.17 13.17
N TRP A 90 5.38 0.49 12.29
CA TRP A 90 5.87 -0.59 11.45
C TRP A 90 6.67 -0.12 10.22
N LEU A 91 6.72 1.18 9.92
CA LEU A 91 7.59 1.79 8.89
C LEU A 91 8.76 2.58 9.49
N THR A 92 8.91 2.62 10.81
CA THR A 92 10.05 3.26 11.44
C THR A 92 11.36 2.57 11.03
N SER A 93 12.48 3.32 11.06
CA SER A 93 13.80 2.75 10.77
C SER A 93 14.11 1.50 11.59
N PHE A 94 13.69 1.45 12.86
CA PHE A 94 13.85 0.29 13.73
C PHE A 94 13.04 -0.93 13.25
N ALA A 95 11.78 -0.73 12.86
CA ALA A 95 10.95 -1.81 12.32
C ALA A 95 11.54 -2.35 11.01
N LEU A 96 11.99 -1.47 10.13
CA LEU A 96 12.61 -1.82 8.86
C LEU A 96 13.90 -2.63 9.03
N GLU A 97 14.75 -2.26 9.99
CA GLU A 97 15.97 -3.01 10.32
C GLU A 97 15.65 -4.39 10.91
N THR A 98 14.58 -4.48 11.72
CA THR A 98 14.09 -5.76 12.26
C THR A 98 13.65 -6.70 11.14
N TYR A 99 12.91 -6.18 10.15
CA TYR A 99 12.52 -6.94 8.97
C TYR A 99 13.70 -7.42 8.13
N GLN A 100 14.74 -6.59 8.03
CA GLN A 100 15.95 -6.95 7.30
C GLN A 100 16.74 -8.05 8.02
N ALA A 101 16.76 -8.02 9.36
CA ALA A 101 17.40 -9.05 10.17
C ALA A 101 16.69 -10.41 10.09
N ASN A 102 15.34 -10.42 10.10
CA ASN A 102 14.56 -11.64 9.94
C ASN A 102 13.21 -11.38 9.23
N PRO A 103 13.11 -11.62 7.91
CA PRO A 103 11.88 -11.42 7.13
C PRO A 103 10.68 -12.30 7.52
N ASP A 104 10.92 -13.35 8.30
CA ASP A 104 9.90 -14.31 8.75
C ASP A 104 9.36 -14.01 10.16
N ILE A 105 9.95 -13.03 10.87
CA ILE A 105 9.68 -12.82 12.30
C ILE A 105 8.29 -12.25 12.59
N LEU A 106 7.65 -11.59 11.61
CA LEU A 106 6.38 -10.89 11.79
C LEU A 106 5.35 -11.26 10.73
N CYS A 107 4.10 -11.39 11.18
CA CYS A 107 2.95 -11.57 10.31
C CYS A 107 2.53 -10.22 9.72
N LEU A 108 3.04 -9.90 8.53
CA LEU A 108 2.78 -8.62 7.86
C LEU A 108 1.28 -8.34 7.67
N TYR A 109 0.46 -9.37 7.44
CA TYR A 109 -1.00 -9.24 7.33
C TYR A 109 -1.66 -8.69 8.60
N LEU A 110 -1.17 -9.07 9.78
CA LEU A 110 -1.70 -8.57 11.05
C LEU A 110 -1.22 -7.15 11.36
N ILE A 111 -0.11 -6.73 10.75
CA ILE A 111 0.42 -5.37 10.86
C ILE A 111 -0.37 -4.44 9.95
N GLU A 112 -0.43 -4.77 8.67
CA GLU A 112 -1.16 -4.00 7.66
C GLU A 112 -1.53 -4.92 6.50
N ARG A 113 -2.82 -5.05 6.18
CA ARG A 113 -3.31 -5.87 5.06
C ARG A 113 -2.68 -5.44 3.74
N TYR A 114 -2.51 -4.13 3.56
CA TYR A 114 -1.96 -3.48 2.38
C TYR A 114 -0.49 -3.08 2.53
N PHE A 115 0.27 -3.80 3.37
CA PHE A 115 1.63 -3.47 3.81
C PHE A 115 2.52 -2.87 2.70
N TYR A 116 2.60 -3.55 1.55
CA TYR A 116 3.42 -3.10 0.43
C TYR A 116 2.87 -1.88 -0.30
N THR A 117 1.54 -1.77 -0.50
CA THR A 117 0.93 -0.60 -1.16
C THR A 117 1.14 0.64 -0.32
N VAL A 118 0.78 0.55 0.96
CA VAL A 118 0.89 1.64 1.93
C VAL A 118 2.35 2.03 2.14
N GLY A 119 3.23 1.04 2.33
CA GLY A 119 4.66 1.27 2.49
C GLY A 119 5.30 1.98 1.28
N LEU A 120 4.91 1.61 0.06
CA LEU A 120 5.38 2.31 -1.15
C LEU A 120 4.88 3.75 -1.20
N TYR A 121 3.63 4.00 -0.81
CA TYR A 121 3.09 5.35 -0.77
C TYR A 121 3.85 6.23 0.23
N PHE A 122 4.04 5.77 1.47
CA PHE A 122 4.86 6.47 2.47
C PHE A 122 6.27 6.72 1.98
N ALA A 123 6.90 5.73 1.35
CA ALA A 123 8.25 5.91 0.82
C ALA A 123 8.32 6.97 -0.29
N ASN A 124 7.29 7.11 -1.12
CA ASN A 124 7.24 8.09 -2.19
C ASN A 124 7.04 9.53 -1.67
N ILE A 125 6.31 9.70 -0.56
CA ILE A 125 6.04 11.01 0.04
C ILE A 125 7.08 11.42 1.09
N SER A 126 7.93 10.49 1.52
CA SER A 126 9.03 10.73 2.46
C SER A 126 10.21 11.45 1.81
N GLN A 127 11.15 11.93 2.63
CA GLN A 127 12.40 12.48 2.15
C GLN A 127 13.15 11.45 1.30
N ARG A 128 13.82 11.90 0.24
CA ARG A 128 14.40 11.04 -0.79
C ARG A 128 15.25 9.89 -0.24
N GLU A 129 16.15 10.17 0.71
CA GLU A 129 17.04 9.14 1.26
C GLU A 129 16.29 8.09 2.10
N GLU A 130 15.35 8.56 2.94
CA GLU A 130 14.52 7.70 3.77
C GLU A 130 13.57 6.84 2.91
N GLY A 131 12.92 7.45 1.93
CA GLY A 131 12.07 6.77 0.96
C GLY A 131 12.83 5.72 0.15
N GLU A 132 14.03 6.04 -0.34
CA GLU A 132 14.89 5.07 -1.04
C GLU A 132 15.29 3.89 -0.12
N LYS A 133 15.55 4.12 1.17
CA LYS A 133 15.83 3.06 2.15
C LYS A 133 14.60 2.18 2.37
N MET A 134 13.43 2.77 2.55
CA MET A 134 12.15 2.04 2.70
C MET A 134 11.88 1.14 1.49
N ILE A 135 11.97 1.68 0.27
CA ILE A 135 11.73 0.94 -0.97
C ILE A 135 12.64 -0.29 -1.07
N LYS A 136 13.94 -0.13 -0.76
CA LYS A 136 14.89 -1.25 -0.80
C LYS A 136 14.50 -2.36 0.16
N ILE A 137 14.06 -2.02 1.37
CA ILE A 137 13.66 -3.00 2.39
C ILE A 137 12.33 -3.66 2.02
N LEU A 138 11.36 -2.92 1.51
CA LEU A 138 10.09 -3.46 1.02
C LEU A 138 10.31 -4.46 -0.12
N ILE A 139 11.17 -4.14 -1.09
CA ILE A 139 11.54 -5.05 -2.18
C ILE A 139 12.24 -6.30 -1.64
N TYR A 140 13.20 -6.14 -0.72
CA TYR A 140 13.89 -7.26 -0.10
C TYR A 140 12.92 -8.21 0.61
N LEU A 141 12.03 -7.68 1.45
CA LEU A 141 10.98 -8.42 2.14
C LEU A 141 10.08 -9.17 1.16
N TYR A 142 9.56 -8.46 0.16
CA TYR A 142 8.65 -9.05 -0.82
C TYR A 142 9.31 -10.19 -1.58
N THR A 143 10.53 -9.98 -2.10
CA THR A 143 11.26 -11.00 -2.87
C THR A 143 11.67 -12.22 -2.03
N TYR A 144 12.07 -12.00 -0.77
CA TYR A 144 12.39 -13.10 0.15
C TYR A 144 11.18 -13.99 0.39
N ARG A 145 10.06 -13.39 0.80
CA ARG A 145 8.83 -14.09 1.17
C ARG A 145 8.17 -14.76 -0.04
N LEU A 146 8.23 -14.12 -1.20
CA LEU A 146 7.71 -14.67 -2.47
C LEU A 146 8.35 -16.01 -2.84
N LYS A 147 9.66 -16.19 -2.66
CA LYS A 147 10.33 -17.48 -2.93
C LYS A 147 9.73 -18.62 -2.10
N LYS A 148 9.47 -18.35 -0.82
CA LYS A 148 8.85 -19.30 0.12
C LYS A 148 7.43 -19.64 -0.31
N PHE A 149 6.63 -18.62 -0.63
CA PHE A 149 5.23 -18.81 -1.00
C PHE A 149 5.03 -19.49 -2.35
N ILE A 150 5.87 -19.22 -3.35
CA ILE A 150 5.83 -19.94 -4.63
C ILE A 150 6.07 -21.44 -4.40
N THR A 151 7.11 -21.77 -3.62
CA THR A 151 7.45 -23.16 -3.34
C THR A 151 6.32 -23.88 -2.59
N PHE A 152 5.67 -23.19 -1.65
CA PHE A 152 4.52 -23.73 -0.92
C PHE A 152 3.28 -23.88 -1.83
N ALA A 153 2.98 -22.87 -2.66
CA ALA A 153 1.83 -22.86 -3.56
C ALA A 153 1.86 -23.98 -4.61
N GLN A 154 3.05 -24.39 -5.03
CA GLN A 154 3.24 -25.45 -6.03
C GLN A 154 3.13 -26.87 -5.45
N ASN A 155 3.51 -27.05 -4.18
CA ASN A 155 3.74 -28.38 -3.60
C ASN A 155 2.77 -28.76 -2.48
N SER A 156 2.03 -27.80 -1.91
CA SER A 156 1.15 -28.05 -0.77
C SER A 156 -0.30 -28.28 -1.18
N GLU A 157 -0.93 -29.33 -0.64
CA GLU A 157 -2.38 -29.50 -0.67
C GLU A 157 -3.10 -28.66 0.40
N GLU A 158 -2.36 -28.11 1.37
CA GLU A 158 -2.92 -27.37 2.50
C GLU A 158 -3.59 -26.06 2.07
N ASN A 159 -4.51 -25.59 2.91
CA ASN A 159 -5.18 -24.32 2.73
C ASN A 159 -4.21 -23.15 2.94
N HIS A 160 -4.57 -22.03 2.30
CA HIS A 160 -3.84 -20.77 2.26
C HIS A 160 -3.12 -20.41 3.58
N PRO A 161 -1.84 -19.99 3.59
CA PRO A 161 -1.19 -19.50 4.80
C PRO A 161 -2.00 -18.32 5.35
N GLN A 162 -2.40 -18.33 6.63
CA GLN A 162 -3.22 -17.25 7.21
C GLN A 162 -2.49 -15.89 7.30
N GLN A 163 -1.23 -15.83 6.85
CA GLN A 163 -0.28 -14.75 7.13
C GLN A 163 0.22 -14.01 5.88
N LEU A 164 -0.57 -14.03 4.80
CA LEU A 164 -0.22 -13.33 3.55
C LEU A 164 -0.90 -11.96 3.49
N THR A 165 -0.12 -10.94 3.17
CA THR A 165 -0.63 -9.62 2.74
C THR A 165 -1.45 -9.76 1.45
N TRP A 166 -2.18 -8.71 1.07
CA TRP A 166 -3.00 -8.72 -0.15
C TRP A 166 -2.20 -9.14 -1.40
N HIS A 167 -1.05 -8.53 -1.66
CA HIS A 167 -0.21 -8.84 -2.82
C HIS A 167 0.31 -10.28 -2.81
N GLU A 168 0.76 -10.75 -1.65
CA GLU A 168 1.25 -12.11 -1.48
C GLU A 168 0.14 -13.13 -1.74
N LYS A 169 -1.07 -12.85 -1.25
CA LYS A 169 -2.26 -13.67 -1.49
C LYS A 169 -2.63 -13.75 -2.97
N VAL A 170 -2.71 -12.61 -3.65
CA VAL A 170 -3.04 -12.56 -5.09
C VAL A 170 -2.04 -13.39 -5.90
N LEU A 171 -0.75 -13.28 -5.58
CA LEU A 171 0.28 -14.07 -6.24
C LEU A 171 0.17 -15.56 -5.90
N PHE A 172 -0.01 -15.88 -4.61
CA PHE A 172 -0.14 -17.24 -4.12
C PHE A 172 -1.29 -17.98 -4.82
N ASP A 173 -2.47 -17.36 -4.89
CA ASP A 173 -3.66 -17.93 -5.51
C ASP A 173 -3.47 -18.15 -7.02
N LYS A 174 -2.79 -17.21 -7.71
CA LYS A 174 -2.45 -17.36 -9.13
C LYS A 174 -1.49 -18.53 -9.36
N VAL A 175 -0.44 -18.65 -8.55
CA VAL A 175 0.55 -19.73 -8.66
C VAL A 175 -0.12 -21.08 -8.39
N ARG A 176 -0.93 -21.19 -7.34
CA ARG A 176 -1.65 -22.41 -6.99
C ARG A 176 -2.62 -22.83 -8.09
N THR A 177 -3.41 -21.89 -8.60
CA THR A 177 -4.37 -22.15 -9.68
C THR A 177 -3.66 -22.63 -10.95
N SER A 178 -2.53 -21.98 -11.29
CA SER A 178 -1.72 -22.35 -12.45
C SER A 178 -1.09 -23.75 -12.29
N ALA A 179 -0.53 -24.06 -11.12
CA ALA A 179 0.05 -25.37 -10.83
C ALA A 179 -1.00 -26.48 -10.86
N LYS A 180 -2.19 -26.24 -10.31
CA LYS A 180 -3.32 -27.19 -10.35
C LYS A 180 -3.79 -27.43 -11.78
N ALA A 181 -4.00 -26.37 -12.57
CA ALA A 181 -4.40 -26.49 -13.98
C ALA A 181 -3.36 -27.26 -14.80
N PHE A 182 -2.08 -27.00 -14.58
CA PHE A 182 -0.99 -27.75 -15.23
C PHE A 182 -1.01 -29.23 -14.84
N ASN A 183 -1.15 -29.55 -13.56
CA ASN A 183 -1.20 -30.92 -13.08
C ASN A 183 -2.41 -31.69 -13.62
N ASP A 184 -3.57 -31.05 -13.67
CA ASP A 184 -4.79 -31.63 -14.23
C ASP A 184 -4.67 -31.86 -15.74
N TRP A 185 -4.11 -30.90 -16.48
CA TRP A 185 -3.78 -31.08 -17.90
C TRP A 185 -2.79 -32.24 -18.11
N TRP A 186 -1.69 -32.26 -17.36
CA TRP A 186 -0.65 -33.28 -17.47
C TRP A 186 -1.18 -34.69 -17.21
N LYS A 187 -2.06 -34.87 -16.22
CA LYS A 187 -2.72 -36.16 -15.93
C LYS A 187 -3.60 -36.63 -17.09
N ASN A 188 -4.32 -35.71 -17.73
CA ASN A 188 -5.24 -36.00 -18.84
C ASN A 188 -4.55 -36.08 -20.22
N ALA A 189 -3.33 -35.56 -20.34
CA ALA A 189 -2.53 -35.63 -21.56
C ALA A 189 -1.84 -37.00 -21.76
N LYS A 190 -1.82 -37.87 -20.74
CA LYS A 190 -1.21 -39.20 -20.84
C LYS A 190 -2.07 -40.14 -21.70
N PRO A 191 -1.50 -40.82 -22.71
CA PRO A 191 -2.22 -41.81 -23.50
C PRO A 191 -2.71 -42.95 -22.60
N GLY A 192 -4.02 -43.22 -22.61
CA GLY A 192 -4.67 -44.22 -21.76
C GLY A 192 -5.40 -43.65 -20.53
N SER A 193 -5.29 -42.35 -20.25
CA SER A 193 -6.15 -41.72 -19.24
C SER A 193 -7.61 -41.66 -19.77
N ARG A 194 -8.55 -42.25 -19.03
CA ARG A 194 -9.99 -42.11 -19.33
C ARG A 194 -10.31 -40.61 -19.28
N ARG A 195 -10.58 -39.98 -20.43
CA ARG A 195 -11.18 -38.64 -20.49
C ARG A 195 -12.37 -38.64 -19.53
N ARG A 196 -12.32 -37.84 -18.47
CA ARG A 196 -13.51 -37.62 -17.62
C ARG A 196 -14.60 -37.09 -18.54
N LYS A 197 -15.69 -37.84 -18.68
CA LYS A 197 -16.92 -37.31 -19.27
C LYS A 197 -17.38 -36.18 -18.37
N TYR A 198 -17.49 -34.97 -18.91
CA TYR A 198 -18.18 -33.90 -18.22
C TYR A 198 -19.65 -34.31 -18.04
N PRO A 199 -20.27 -34.10 -16.87
CA PRO A 199 -21.70 -34.34 -16.71
C PRO A 199 -22.42 -33.25 -17.50
N GLY A 200 -22.88 -33.59 -18.71
CA GLY A 200 -23.50 -32.63 -19.63
C GLY A 200 -23.44 -33.01 -21.12
N GLU A 201 -22.86 -34.16 -21.49
CA GLU A 201 -22.99 -34.77 -22.82
C GLU A 201 -23.63 -36.15 -22.75
#